data_AF-U5FBJ1-F1
#
_entry.id   AF-U5FBJ1-F1
#
_cell.length_a   1.000
_cell.length_b   1.000
_cell.length_c   1.000
_cell.angle_alpha   90.00
_cell.angle_beta   90.00
_cell.angle_gamma   90.00
#
_symmetry.space_group_name_H-M   'P 1'
#
loop_
_entity.id
_entity.type
_entity.pdbx_description
1 polymer ?
#
loop_
_entity_poly.entity_id
_entity_poly.type
_entity_poly.pdbx_seq_one_letter_code
_entity_poly.pdbx_strand_id
1 'polypeptide(L)' 'MEQAICQSCGMPLSEDVLGSNADGSKNEEYCMYCMKEGNFTADCTMEEMIDFCVKPMMEEMPE' A
#
# COMPACT_ATOMS: atom_id res chain seq x y z
N MET A 1 4.52 -2.87 21.61
CA MET A 1 3.29 -2.40 20.93
C MET A 1 3.60 -2.48 19.46
N GLU A 2 2.93 -3.39 18.75
CA GLU A 2 3.06 -3.51 17.30
C GLU A 2 2.41 -2.26 16.70
N GLN A 3 3.20 -1.43 16.02
CA GLN A 3 2.67 -0.26 15.31
C GLN A 3 2.04 -0.77 14.02
N ALA A 4 0.75 -0.52 13.82
CA ALA A 4 0.10 -0.80 12.56
C ALA A 4 0.77 0.04 11.46
N ILE A 5 1.16 -0.59 10.37
CA ILE A 5 1.78 0.05 9.21
C ILE A 5 0.99 -0.29 7.96
N CYS A 6 0.90 0.68 7.05
CA CYS A 6 0.25 0.51 5.76
C CYS A 6 0.99 -0.56 4.96
N GLN A 7 0.31 -1.63 4.57
CA GLN A 7 0.93 -2.75 3.83
C GLN A 7 1.38 -2.36 2.41
N SER A 8 0.93 -1.20 1.91
CA SER A 8 1.34 -0.69 0.58
C SER A 8 2.55 0.26 0.64
N CYS A 9 2.58 1.20 1.59
CA CYS A 9 3.61 2.25 1.62
C CYS A 9 4.49 2.26 2.88
N GLY A 10 4.23 1.36 3.85
CA GLY A 10 4.97 1.29 5.10
C GLY A 10 4.73 2.45 6.07
N MET A 11 3.82 3.38 5.75
CA MET A 11 3.49 4.51 6.63
C MET A 11 2.81 4.01 7.91
N PRO A 12 3.17 4.54 9.10
CA PRO A 12 2.45 4.26 10.34
C PRO A 12 0.97 4.62 10.23
N LEU A 13 0.09 3.69 10.60
CA LEU A 13 -1.35 3.88 10.60
C LEU A 13 -1.82 4.48 11.93
N SER A 14 -2.63 5.53 11.82
CA SER A 14 -3.45 6.11 12.90
C SER A 14 -4.90 6.18 12.43
N GLU A 15 -5.84 6.32 13.37
CA GLU A 15 -7.28 6.38 13.07
C GLU A 15 -7.63 7.47 12.03
N ASP A 16 -6.88 8.57 12.02
CA ASP A 16 -7.05 9.70 11.11
C ASP A 16 -6.65 9.39 9.66
N VAL A 17 -5.74 8.43 9.46
CA VAL A 17 -5.17 8.11 8.14
C VAL A 17 -5.65 6.78 7.60
N LEU A 18 -6.56 6.08 8.28
CA LEU A 18 -7.11 4.80 7.81
C LEU A 18 -7.91 4.99 6.51
N GLY A 19 -7.64 4.11 5.55
CA GLY A 19 -8.38 4.02 4.30
C GLY A 19 -9.81 3.58 4.51
N SER A 20 -10.57 3.46 3.42
CA SER A 20 -11.95 2.96 3.45
C SER A 20 -12.14 1.73 2.58
N ASN A 21 -12.90 0.78 3.11
CA ASN A 21 -13.37 -0.41 2.40
C ASN A 21 -14.54 -0.04 1.48
N ALA A 22 -14.94 -0.98 0.61
CA ALA A 22 -16.05 -0.78 -0.33
C ALA A 22 -17.41 -0.58 0.36
N ASP A 23 -17.55 -1.06 1.60
CA ASP A 23 -18.73 -0.88 2.45
C ASP A 23 -18.72 0.45 3.25
N GLY A 24 -17.66 1.26 3.09
CA GLY A 24 -17.46 2.50 3.81
C GLY A 24 -16.83 2.36 5.21
N SER A 25 -16.55 1.13 5.68
CA SER A 25 -15.81 0.92 6.92
C SER A 25 -14.34 1.32 6.80
N LYS A 26 -13.68 1.59 7.92
CA LYS A 26 -12.25 1.93 7.96
C LYS A 26 -11.40 0.68 7.71
N ASN A 27 -10.32 0.84 6.96
CA ASN A 27 -9.35 -0.21 6.70
C ASN A 27 -8.14 -0.05 7.64
N GLU A 28 -7.87 -1.07 8.46
CA GLU A 28 -6.77 -1.08 9.44
C GLU A 28 -5.41 -1.54 8.88
N GLU A 29 -5.39 -1.94 7.60
CA GLU A 29 -4.20 -2.44 6.90
C GLU A 29 -3.63 -1.43 5.90
N TYR A 30 -4.45 -0.50 5.40
CA TYR A 30 -4.09 0.46 4.36
C TYR A 30 -4.49 1.89 4.75
N CYS A 31 -3.62 2.85 4.40
CA CYS A 31 -3.91 4.26 4.62
C CYS A 31 -4.81 4.84 3.51
N MET A 32 -5.48 5.95 3.81
CA MET A 32 -6.37 6.68 2.90
C MET A 32 -5.70 7.17 1.62
N TYR A 33 -4.38 7.26 1.61
CA TYR A 33 -3.60 7.64 0.44
C TYR A 33 -3.37 6.45 -0.50
N CYS A 34 -3.30 5.23 0.02
CA CYS A 34 -3.11 4.01 -0.76
C CYS A 34 -4.43 3.37 -1.16
N MET A 35 -5.45 3.42 -0.30
CA MET A 35 -6.73 2.75 -0.52
C MET A 35 -7.91 3.64 -0.09
N LYS A 36 -8.89 3.75 -0.99
CA LYS A 36 -10.12 4.50 -0.77
C LYS A 36 -11.30 3.81 -1.44
N GLU A 37 -12.40 3.68 -0.70
CA GLU A 37 -13.66 3.09 -1.16
C GLU A 37 -13.46 1.68 -1.74
N GLY A 38 -12.61 0.87 -1.11
CA GLY A 38 -12.32 -0.49 -1.53
C GLY A 38 -11.33 -0.62 -2.69
N ASN A 39 -10.80 0.49 -3.21
CA ASN A 39 -9.91 0.50 -4.37
C ASN A 39 -8.57 1.14 -4.02
N PHE A 40 -7.49 0.62 -4.62
CA PHE A 40 -6.19 1.27 -4.53
C PHE A 40 -6.19 2.55 -5.38
N THR A 41 -5.59 3.60 -4.86
CA THR A 41 -5.47 4.90 -5.55
C THR A 41 -4.42 4.89 -6.65
N ALA A 42 -3.48 3.94 -6.58
CA ALA A 42 -2.55 3.66 -7.66
C ALA A 42 -3.29 2.88 -8.75
N ASP A 43 -3.47 3.51 -9.90
CA ASP A 43 -4.00 2.88 -11.11
C ASP A 43 -2.89 2.09 -11.80
N CYS A 44 -2.44 1.03 -11.11
CA CYS A 44 -1.47 0.08 -11.62
C CYS A 44 -1.94 -1.33 -11.30
N THR A 45 -1.76 -2.22 -12.26
CA THR A 45 -1.94 -3.64 -12.06
C THR A 45 -0.92 -4.17 -11.05
N MET A 46 -1.25 -5.29 -10.41
CA MET A 46 -0.29 -6.02 -9.55
C MET A 46 1.03 -6.29 -10.29
N GLU A 47 0.99 -6.61 -11.59
CA GLU A 47 2.18 -6.84 -12.41
C GLU A 47 3.03 -5.57 -12.57
N GLU A 48 2.41 -4.42 -12.82
CA GLU A 48 3.12 -3.13 -12.94
C GLU A 48 3.78 -2.72 -11.62
N MET A 49 3.15 -3.00 -10.48
CA MET A 49 3.73 -2.72 -9.16
C MET A 49 4.87 -3.69 -8.81
N ILE A 50 4.77 -4.95 -9.20
CA ILE A 50 5.87 -5.92 -9.10
C ILE A 50 7.05 -5.46 -9.96
N ASP A 51 6.80 -5.09 -11.22
CA ASP A 51 7.84 -4.61 -12.13
C ASP A 51 8.55 -3.37 -11.59
N PHE A 52 7.80 -2.43 -11.00
CA PHE A 52 8.36 -1.23 -10.38
C PHE A 52 9.27 -1.55 -9.18
N CYS A 53 8.86 -2.47 -8.31
CA CYS A 53 9.61 -2.81 -7.09
C CYS A 53 10.78 -3.76 -7.33
N VAL A 54 10.64 -4.72 -8.26
CA VAL A 54 11.59 -5.84 -8.44
C VAL A 54 12.67 -5.53 -9.46
N LYS A 55 12.37 -4.80 -10.55
CA LYS A 55 13.38 -4.47 -11.58
C LYS A 55 14.62 -3.78 -10.99
N PRO A 56 14.50 -2.75 -10.13
CA PRO A 56 15.68 -2.07 -9.58
C PRO A 56 16.54 -3.00 -8.71
N MET A 57 15.91 -3.90 -7.95
CA MET A 57 16.62 -4.88 -7.11
C MET A 57 17.40 -5.92 -7.93
N MET A 58 16.91 -6.28 -9.12
CA MET A 58 17.60 -7.19 -10.03
C MET A 58 18.74 -6.51 -10.79
N GLU A 59 18.61 -5.20 -11.07
CA GLU A 59 19.63 -4.42 -11.77
C GLU A 59 20.80 -3.98 -10.86
N GLU A 60 20.58 -3.88 -9.55
CA GLU A 60 21.60 -3.48 -8.56
C GLU A 60 22.33 -4.66 -7.87
N MET A 61 22.11 -5.90 -8.31
CA MET A 61 22.99 -7.03 -7.96
C MET A 61 24.02 -7.25 -9.09
N PRO A 62 25.19 -6.58 -9.06
CA PRO A 62 26.32 -7.07 -9.83
C PRO A 62 26.70 -8.46 -9.30
N GLU A 63 26.92 -9.42 -10.21
CA GLU A 63 27.42 -10.77 -9.90
C GLU A 63 28.69 -10.77 -9.03
#